data_AF-A0A382TFR5-F1
#
_entry.id   AF-A0A382TFR5-F1
#
_cell.length_a   1.000
_cell.length_b   1.000
_cell.length_c   1.000
_cell.angle_alpha   90.00
_cell.angle_beta   90.00
_cell.angle_gamma   90.00
#
_symmetry.space_group_name_H-M   'P 1'
#
loop_
_entity.id
_entity.type
_entity.pdbx_description
1 polymer ?
#
loop_
_entity_poly.entity_id
_entity_poly.type
_entity_poly.pdbx_seq_one_letter_code
_entity_poly.pdbx_strand_id
1 'polypeptide(L)'
;MSFFGGGTDLRSYYRHRPGRVVSTGIQRYLYVVVREQADFVDKRFRINWSRTEFCDEIDEIQNPIAREALRSHWSGRPIELTTFSDIPSGTGLGSSSSFSVGLVNALHALSGDRVTKYQLASEAAAIELDVLQRDMGKQDHFAAAYGSFSVYTFNPDETV
;
A
#
# COMPACT_ATOMS: atom_id res chain seq x y z
N MET A 1 5.28 12.66 -5.76
CA MET A 1 5.01 13.54 -6.93
C MET A 1 5.76 12.99 -8.14
N SER A 2 5.03 12.66 -9.21
CA SER A 2 5.60 12.20 -10.48
C SER A 2 5.90 13.39 -11.39
N PHE A 3 7.08 13.43 -12.00
CA PHE A 3 7.49 14.50 -12.92
C PHE A 3 7.30 14.09 -14.37
N PHE A 4 7.81 12.91 -14.75
CA PHE A 4 7.85 12.44 -16.13
C PHE A 4 7.65 10.93 -16.20
N GLY A 5 7.10 10.48 -17.33
CA GLY A 5 6.98 9.06 -17.67
C GLY A 5 5.80 8.34 -17.04
N GLY A 6 4.93 9.05 -16.31
CA GLY A 6 3.68 8.48 -15.80
C GLY A 6 2.86 7.85 -16.94
N GLY A 7 2.37 6.64 -16.71
CA GLY A 7 1.68 5.83 -17.71
C GLY A 7 2.58 4.81 -18.40
N THR A 8 3.91 5.00 -18.41
CA THR A 8 4.85 3.97 -18.90
C THR A 8 5.04 2.83 -17.89
N ASP A 9 4.62 3.05 -16.64
CA ASP A 9 4.58 2.08 -15.54
C ASP A 9 3.33 1.19 -15.56
N LEU A 10 2.42 1.39 -16.52
CA LEU A 10 1.28 0.50 -16.73
C LEU A 10 1.74 -0.83 -17.33
N ARG A 11 1.18 -1.94 -16.84
CA ARG A 11 1.49 -3.31 -17.31
C ARG A 11 1.24 -3.48 -18.81
N SER A 12 0.23 -2.80 -19.35
CA SER A 12 -0.05 -2.76 -20.80
C SER A 12 1.08 -2.12 -21.61
N TYR A 13 1.83 -1.18 -21.03
CA TYR A 13 2.97 -0.52 -21.66
C TYR A 13 4.26 -1.31 -21.47
N TYR A 14 4.69 -1.52 -20.21
CA TYR A 14 6.06 -2.00 -19.95
C TYR A 14 6.32 -3.45 -20.38
N ARG A 15 5.27 -4.26 -20.59
CA ARG A 15 5.39 -5.60 -21.15
C ARG A 15 5.94 -5.63 -22.57
N HIS A 16 5.76 -4.54 -23.33
CA HIS A 16 6.23 -4.45 -24.71
C HIS A 16 7.61 -3.79 -24.80
N ARG A 17 7.89 -2.79 -23.94
CA ARG A 17 9.16 -2.05 -23.88
C ARG A 17 9.37 -1.50 -22.47
N PRO A 18 10.60 -1.40 -21.95
CA PRO A 18 10.83 -0.86 -20.60
C PRO A 18 10.22 0.54 -20.41
N GLY A 19 9.43 0.71 -19.35
CA GLY A 19 8.88 1.98 -18.90
C GLY A 19 9.85 2.69 -17.96
N ARG A 20 9.79 4.02 -17.87
CA ARG A 20 10.63 4.79 -16.94
C ARG A 20 9.86 5.95 -16.35
N VAL A 21 9.92 6.08 -15.03
CA VAL A 21 9.28 7.17 -14.29
C VAL A 21 10.33 7.91 -13.46
N VAL A 22 10.25 9.23 -13.46
CA VAL A 22 11.03 10.09 -12.56
C VAL A 22 10.07 10.70 -11.54
N SER A 23 10.32 10.46 -10.26
CA SER A 23 9.47 10.98 -9.18
C SER A 23 10.28 11.30 -7.93
N THR A 24 9.66 12.07 -7.02
CA THR A 24 10.20 12.36 -5.69
C THR A 24 9.10 12.29 -4.64
N GLY A 25 9.47 11.91 -3.42
CA GLY A 25 8.66 12.17 -2.23
C GLY A 25 8.56 13.67 -1.96
N ILE A 26 7.50 14.06 -1.27
CA ILE A 26 7.22 15.44 -0.85
C ILE A 26 6.99 15.45 0.66
N GLN A 27 7.03 16.63 1.27
CA GLN A 27 6.79 16.81 2.71
C GLN A 27 5.30 16.75 3.05
N ARG A 28 4.64 15.67 2.64
CA ARG A 28 3.25 15.33 2.93
C ARG A 28 3.19 13.83 3.14
N TYR A 29 2.55 13.43 4.23
CA TYR A 29 2.64 12.07 4.73
C TYR A 29 1.27 11.46 4.93
N LEU A 30 1.25 10.14 4.80
CA LEU A 30 0.17 9.28 5.26
C LEU A 30 0.75 8.40 6.36
N TYR A 31 0.13 8.46 7.52
CA TYR A 31 0.51 7.71 8.70
C TYR A 31 -0.43 6.52 8.84
N VAL A 32 0.14 5.33 9.02
CA VAL A 32 -0.60 4.12 9.35
C VAL A 32 -0.14 3.66 10.73
N VAL A 33 -1.08 3.50 11.63
CA VAL A 33 -0.85 2.95 12.97
C VAL A 33 -1.62 1.65 13.06
N VAL A 34 -0.92 0.58 13.42
CA VAL A 34 -1.51 -0.74 13.62
C VAL A 34 -1.17 -1.21 15.03
N ARG A 35 -2.14 -1.79 15.71
CA ARG A 35 -1.99 -2.28 17.09
C ARG A 35 -2.73 -3.60 17.28
N GLU A 36 -2.07 -4.56 17.92
CA GLU A 36 -2.75 -5.74 18.48
C GLU A 36 -3.70 -5.32 19.59
N GLN A 37 -4.93 -5.81 19.53
CA GLN A 37 -5.88 -5.67 20.63
C GLN A 37 -5.83 -6.91 21.53
N ALA A 38 -6.32 -6.76 22.76
CA ALA A 38 -6.50 -7.89 23.66
C ALA A 38 -7.50 -8.90 23.08
N ASP A 39 -7.40 -10.16 23.49
CA ASP A 39 -8.25 -11.23 22.94
C ASP A 39 -9.74 -11.08 23.35
N PHE A 40 -10.04 -10.30 24.39
CA PHE A 40 -11.39 -10.03 24.90
C PHE A 40 -11.92 -8.67 24.43
N VAL A 41 -12.05 -8.49 23.12
CA VAL A 41 -12.68 -7.30 22.52
C VAL A 41 -14.00 -7.65 21.87
N ASP A 42 -14.93 -6.68 21.85
CA ASP A 42 -16.26 -6.83 21.26
C ASP A 42 -16.21 -7.01 19.74
N LYS A 43 -15.19 -6.45 19.09
CA LYS A 43 -14.99 -6.51 17.63
C LYS A 43 -13.54 -6.82 17.32
N ARG A 44 -13.30 -7.86 16.51
CA ARG A 44 -11.95 -8.31 16.17
C ARG A 44 -11.17 -7.33 15.31
N PHE A 45 -11.85 -6.61 14.42
CA PHE A 45 -11.23 -5.63 13.53
C PHE A 45 -11.82 -4.25 13.78
N ARG A 46 -10.96 -3.28 14.06
CA ARG A 46 -11.31 -1.86 14.09
C ARG A 46 -10.48 -1.12 13.05
N ILE A 47 -11.09 -0.75 11.94
CA ILE A 47 -10.39 -0.13 10.81
C ILE A 47 -10.89 1.30 10.67
N ASN A 48 -10.04 2.26 11.00
CA ASN A 48 -10.34 3.68 10.93
C ASN A 48 -9.59 4.33 9.76
N TRP A 49 -10.37 4.71 8.75
CA TRP A 49 -9.93 5.46 7.59
C TRP A 49 -10.93 6.58 7.32
N SER A 50 -11.32 6.86 6.07
CA SER A 50 -12.39 7.85 5.82
C SER A 50 -13.76 7.45 6.41
N ARG A 51 -13.88 6.22 6.92
CA ARG A 51 -14.94 5.73 7.79
C ARG A 51 -14.34 4.83 8.87
N THR A 52 -15.09 4.60 9.93
CA THR A 52 -14.74 3.62 10.96
C THR A 52 -15.54 2.34 10.73
N GLU A 53 -14.83 1.22 10.62
CA GLU A 53 -15.40 -0.12 10.45
C GLU A 53 -15.12 -0.95 11.70
N PHE A 54 -16.13 -1.71 12.12
CA PHE A 54 -16.07 -2.64 13.23
C PHE A 54 -16.57 -3.99 12.73
N CYS A 55 -15.67 -4.96 12.65
CA CYS A 55 -15.94 -6.26 12.02
C CYS A 55 -15.46 -7.40 12.91
N ASP A 56 -16.08 -8.57 12.78
CA ASP A 56 -15.64 -9.80 13.43
C ASP A 56 -14.89 -10.70 12.46
N GLU A 57 -15.29 -10.70 11.19
CA GLU A 57 -14.66 -11.46 10.13
C GLU A 57 -13.92 -10.56 9.15
N ILE A 58 -12.80 -11.08 8.61
CA ILE A 58 -11.95 -10.32 7.68
C ILE A 58 -12.70 -9.94 6.40
N ASP A 59 -13.62 -10.77 5.94
CA ASP A 59 -14.44 -10.54 4.73
C ASP A 59 -15.44 -9.38 4.88
N GLU A 60 -15.78 -9.00 6.11
CA GLU A 60 -16.69 -7.87 6.38
C GLU A 60 -15.99 -6.52 6.23
N ILE A 61 -14.65 -6.49 6.23
CA ILE A 61 -13.86 -5.28 6.03
C ILE A 61 -14.15 -4.74 4.63
N GLN A 62 -14.69 -3.52 4.59
CA GLN A 62 -15.10 -2.85 3.37
C GLN A 62 -13.95 -2.11 2.69
N ASN A 63 -12.87 -1.79 3.42
CA ASN A 63 -11.65 -1.28 2.81
C ASN A 63 -10.88 -2.45 2.14
N PRO A 64 -10.82 -2.50 0.80
CA PRO A 64 -10.27 -3.66 0.09
C PRO A 64 -8.76 -3.81 0.31
N ILE A 65 -8.00 -2.72 0.41
CA ILE A 65 -6.55 -2.79 0.67
C ILE A 65 -6.31 -3.31 2.08
N ALA A 66 -7.03 -2.79 3.07
CA ALA A 66 -6.90 -3.25 4.45
C ALA A 66 -7.24 -4.74 4.58
N ARG A 67 -8.33 -5.18 3.94
CA ARG A 67 -8.75 -6.58 3.95
C ARG A 67 -7.68 -7.52 3.40
N GLU A 68 -7.19 -7.26 2.18
CA GLU A 68 -6.22 -8.16 1.53
C GLU A 68 -4.83 -8.09 2.16
N ALA A 69 -4.41 -6.91 2.67
CA ALA A 69 -3.16 -6.78 3.41
C ALA A 69 -3.20 -7.56 4.73
N LEU A 70 -4.28 -7.43 5.50
CA LEU A 70 -4.47 -8.22 6.72
C LEU A 70 -4.53 -9.72 6.41
N ARG A 71 -5.19 -10.12 5.32
CA ARG A 71 -5.27 -11.53 4.92
C ARG A 71 -3.90 -12.13 4.62
N SER A 72 -3.01 -11.33 4.03
CA SER A 72 -1.70 -11.80 3.56
C SER A 72 -0.59 -11.68 4.61
N HIS A 73 -0.72 -10.73 5.54
CA HIS A 73 0.37 -10.35 6.45
C HIS A 73 0.00 -10.41 7.94
N TRP A 74 -1.21 -10.88 8.30
CA TRP A 74 -1.65 -10.91 9.70
C TRP A 74 -2.21 -12.25 10.15
N SER A 75 -1.77 -12.71 11.32
CA SER A 75 -2.01 -14.06 11.85
C SER A 75 -3.28 -14.22 12.71
N GLY A 76 -4.11 -13.18 12.81
CA GLY A 76 -5.51 -13.33 13.24
C GLY A 76 -5.84 -12.93 14.68
N ARG A 77 -4.91 -12.33 15.43
CA ARG A 77 -5.30 -11.64 16.67
C ARG A 77 -6.18 -10.42 16.35
N PRO A 78 -7.08 -10.02 17.25
CA PRO A 78 -7.82 -8.78 17.09
C PRO A 78 -6.87 -7.60 16.83
N ILE A 79 -7.23 -6.72 15.89
CA ILE A 79 -6.34 -5.66 15.40
C ILE A 79 -7.08 -4.34 15.26
N GLU A 80 -6.39 -3.25 15.57
CA GLU A 80 -6.83 -1.89 15.32
C GLU A 80 -5.89 -1.25 14.31
N LEU A 81 -6.45 -0.72 13.23
CA LEU A 81 -5.76 0.00 12.18
C LEU A 81 -6.34 1.41 12.12
N THR A 82 -5.49 2.43 12.17
CA THR A 82 -5.90 3.81 11.95
C THR A 82 -4.98 4.51 10.96
N THR A 83 -5.57 5.26 10.04
CA THR A 83 -4.84 6.08 9.07
C THR A 83 -5.09 7.56 9.27
N PHE A 84 -4.04 8.37 9.13
CA PHE A 84 -4.14 9.83 9.09
C PHE A 84 -3.36 10.35 7.89
N SER A 85 -3.85 11.36 7.19
CA SER A 85 -3.20 11.89 5.99
C SER A 85 -3.21 13.41 6.02
N ASP A 86 -2.08 14.02 5.63
CA ASP A 86 -1.99 15.47 5.44
C ASP A 86 -2.83 15.95 4.23
N ILE A 87 -3.23 15.02 3.35
CA ILE A 87 -3.91 15.32 2.10
C ILE A 87 -5.20 14.46 1.98
N PRO A 88 -6.32 15.04 1.54
CA PRO A 88 -7.52 14.27 1.20
C PRO A 88 -7.26 13.19 0.14
N SER A 89 -8.09 12.16 0.16
CA SER A 89 -8.11 11.10 -0.86
C SER A 89 -8.40 11.67 -2.26
N GLY A 90 -7.91 11.01 -3.31
CA GLY A 90 -8.27 11.34 -4.70
C GLY A 90 -7.52 12.53 -5.32
N THR A 91 -6.46 13.01 -4.70
CA THR A 91 -5.67 14.16 -5.19
C THR A 91 -4.66 13.82 -6.29
N GLY A 92 -4.59 12.55 -6.72
CA GLY A 92 -3.60 12.10 -7.72
C GLY A 92 -2.16 12.05 -7.20
N LEU A 93 -1.97 12.10 -5.88
CA LEU A 93 -0.65 12.08 -5.23
C LEU A 93 -0.24 10.69 -4.71
N GLY A 94 -0.89 9.62 -5.18
CA GLY A 94 -0.56 8.24 -4.79
C GLY A 94 -0.96 7.87 -3.36
N SER A 95 -2.04 8.46 -2.82
CA SER A 95 -2.48 8.23 -1.44
C SER A 95 -2.92 6.79 -1.15
N SER A 96 -3.57 6.11 -2.11
CA SER A 96 -3.97 4.69 -1.99
C SER A 96 -2.75 3.77 -1.88
N SER A 97 -1.76 3.96 -2.76
CA SER A 97 -0.54 3.15 -2.76
C SER A 97 0.36 3.47 -1.58
N SER A 98 0.39 4.73 -1.13
CA SER A 98 1.06 5.12 0.11
C SER A 98 0.43 4.45 1.33
N PHE A 99 -0.92 4.34 1.37
CA PHE A 99 -1.61 3.56 2.39
C PHE A 99 -1.26 2.08 2.32
N SER A 100 -1.27 1.47 1.13
CA SER A 100 -0.90 0.06 0.93
C SER A 100 0.52 -0.22 1.44
N VAL A 101 1.51 0.57 1.00
CA VAL A 101 2.91 0.45 1.45
C VAL A 101 3.05 0.68 2.95
N GLY A 102 2.40 1.72 3.49
CA GLY A 102 2.44 2.02 4.92
C GLY A 102 1.84 0.92 5.78
N LEU A 103 0.74 0.31 5.32
CA LEU A 103 0.08 -0.80 6.01
C LEU A 103 0.91 -2.07 5.99
N VAL A 104 1.43 -2.48 4.82
CA VAL A 104 2.31 -3.64 4.71
C VAL A 104 3.54 -3.47 5.60
N ASN A 105 4.15 -2.28 5.60
CA ASN A 105 5.27 -1.98 6.49
C ASN A 105 4.91 -2.08 7.98
N ALA A 106 3.73 -1.57 8.38
CA ALA A 106 3.28 -1.66 9.76
C ALA A 106 2.99 -3.11 10.19
N LEU A 107 2.45 -3.95 9.31
CA LEU A 107 2.16 -5.37 9.58
C LEU A 107 3.44 -6.21 9.70
N HIS A 108 4.43 -5.97 8.84
CA HIS A 108 5.77 -6.58 9.00
C HIS A 108 6.41 -6.17 10.32
N ALA A 109 6.39 -4.87 10.64
CA ALA A 109 6.94 -4.37 11.89
C ALA A 109 6.23 -4.97 13.12
N LEU A 110 4.91 -5.14 13.05
CA LEU A 110 4.13 -5.77 14.12
C LEU A 110 4.46 -7.25 14.29
N SER A 111 4.75 -7.96 13.19
CA SER A 111 5.17 -9.37 13.19
C SER A 111 6.65 -9.57 13.57
N GLY A 112 7.42 -8.48 13.69
CA GLY A 112 8.86 -8.51 13.99
C GLY A 112 9.75 -8.76 12.75
N ASP A 113 9.16 -8.72 11.56
CA ASP A 113 9.86 -8.98 10.30
C ASP A 113 10.61 -7.75 9.80
N ARG A 114 11.77 -8.00 9.18
CA ARG A 114 12.56 -6.96 8.49
C ARG A 114 12.41 -7.13 7.00
N VAL A 115 11.94 -6.06 6.35
CA VAL A 115 11.69 -6.05 4.91
C VAL A 115 12.43 -4.92 4.23
N THR A 116 12.87 -5.18 3.00
CA THR A 116 13.51 -4.18 2.15
C THR A 116 12.47 -3.25 1.52
N LYS A 117 12.89 -2.04 1.13
CA LYS A 117 12.02 -1.10 0.38
C LYS A 117 11.46 -1.71 -0.90
N TYR A 118 12.24 -2.53 -1.59
CA TYR A 118 11.80 -3.23 -2.79
C TYR A 118 10.66 -4.21 -2.47
N GLN A 119 10.86 -5.08 -1.47
CA GLN A 119 9.82 -6.02 -1.03
C GLN A 119 8.54 -5.31 -0.61
N LEU A 120 8.63 -4.25 0.20
CA LEU A 120 7.48 -3.42 0.60
C LEU A 120 6.70 -2.89 -0.61
N ALA A 121 7.40 -2.30 -1.58
CA ALA A 121 6.76 -1.77 -2.78
C ALA A 121 6.13 -2.88 -3.63
N SER A 122 6.83 -4.00 -3.81
CA SER A 122 6.36 -5.13 -4.61
C SER A 122 5.13 -5.81 -4.00
N GLU A 123 5.12 -6.06 -2.69
CA GLU A 123 3.99 -6.67 -1.98
C GLU A 123 2.76 -5.76 -2.00
N ALA A 124 2.94 -4.48 -1.69
CA ALA A 124 1.87 -3.50 -1.75
C ALA A 124 1.30 -3.34 -3.18
N ALA A 125 2.16 -3.40 -4.20
CA ALA A 125 1.75 -3.40 -5.60
C ALA A 125 0.99 -4.68 -5.98
N ALA A 126 1.45 -5.85 -5.55
CA ALA A 126 0.79 -7.12 -5.82
C ALA A 126 -0.63 -7.18 -5.23
N ILE A 127 -0.83 -6.63 -4.03
CA ILE A 127 -2.17 -6.51 -3.42
C ILE A 127 -3.11 -5.70 -4.35
N GLU A 128 -2.67 -4.56 -4.86
CA GLU A 128 -3.54 -3.71 -5.69
C GLU A 128 -3.70 -4.22 -7.13
N LEU A 129 -2.62 -4.65 -7.78
CA LEU A 129 -2.61 -5.05 -9.19
C LEU A 129 -3.05 -6.50 -9.40
N ASP A 130 -2.60 -7.43 -8.55
CA ASP A 130 -2.77 -8.87 -8.77
C ASP A 130 -3.91 -9.45 -7.90
N VAL A 131 -4.12 -8.97 -6.67
CA VAL A 131 -5.24 -9.44 -5.84
C VAL A 131 -6.52 -8.65 -6.12
N LEU A 132 -6.44 -7.32 -6.04
CA LEU A 132 -7.59 -6.43 -6.27
C LEU A 132 -7.86 -6.13 -7.75
N GLN A 133 -6.99 -6.58 -8.67
CA GLN A 133 -7.15 -6.43 -10.11
C GLN A 133 -7.37 -4.97 -10.55
N ARG A 134 -6.70 -4.02 -9.90
CA ARG A 134 -6.81 -2.60 -10.24
C ARG A 134 -6.01 -2.30 -11.51
N ASP A 135 -6.63 -1.61 -12.46
CA ASP A 135 -5.94 -1.11 -13.66
C ASP A 135 -5.15 0.16 -13.31
N MET A 136 -3.93 -0.05 -12.81
CA MET A 136 -3.01 0.99 -12.41
C MET A 136 -1.55 0.57 -12.60
N GLY A 137 -0.64 1.53 -12.57
CA GLY A 137 0.79 1.27 -12.65
C GLY A 137 1.42 1.04 -11.27
N LYS A 138 2.72 0.72 -11.26
CA LYS A 138 3.47 0.43 -10.02
C LYS A 138 4.18 1.66 -9.44
N GLN A 139 4.21 2.80 -10.14
CA GLN A 139 5.08 3.92 -9.76
C GLN A 139 4.82 4.46 -8.35
N ASP A 140 3.55 4.50 -7.92
CA ASP A 140 3.18 5.10 -6.64
C ASP A 140 3.65 4.26 -5.45
N HIS A 141 3.64 2.93 -5.57
CA HIS A 141 4.16 2.03 -4.52
C HIS A 141 5.67 2.18 -4.34
N PHE A 142 6.41 2.22 -5.44
CA PHE A 142 7.86 2.41 -5.40
C PHE A 142 8.22 3.82 -4.93
N ALA A 143 7.51 4.85 -5.39
CA ALA A 143 7.68 6.21 -4.89
C ALA A 143 7.45 6.32 -3.38
N ALA A 144 6.40 5.68 -2.85
CA ALA A 144 6.10 5.67 -1.42
C ALA A 144 7.16 4.93 -0.58
N ALA A 145 7.68 3.80 -1.06
CA ALA A 145 8.69 3.02 -0.32
C ALA A 145 10.09 3.68 -0.33
N TYR A 146 10.46 4.31 -1.44
CA TYR A 146 11.81 4.89 -1.59
C TYR A 146 11.90 6.34 -1.11
N GLY A 147 10.89 7.18 -1.39
CA GLY A 147 10.73 8.55 -0.90
C GLY A 147 11.69 9.61 -1.48
N SER A 148 12.87 9.22 -1.96
CA SER A 148 13.85 10.13 -2.57
C SER A 148 13.51 10.48 -4.02
N PHE A 149 14.23 11.47 -4.57
CA PHE A 149 14.28 11.68 -6.02
C PHE A 149 14.88 10.43 -6.67
N SER A 150 14.10 9.75 -7.50
CA SER A 150 14.43 8.44 -8.04
C SER A 150 13.96 8.31 -9.49
N VAL A 151 14.71 7.50 -10.24
CA VAL A 151 14.32 7.01 -11.56
C VAL A 151 14.01 5.53 -11.45
N TYR A 152 12.77 5.14 -11.73
CA TYR A 152 12.33 3.75 -11.73
C TYR A 152 12.26 3.23 -13.15
N THR A 153 12.67 1.98 -13.38
CA THR A 153 12.64 1.35 -14.72
C THR A 153 11.81 0.08 -14.66
N PHE A 154 10.59 0.12 -15.20
CA PHE A 154 9.67 -1.01 -15.21
C PHE A 154 9.98 -1.89 -16.41
N ASN A 155 10.36 -3.14 -16.15
CA ASN A 155 10.81 -4.08 -17.18
C ASN A 155 9.71 -5.08 -17.59
N PRO A 156 9.79 -5.67 -18.79
CA PRO A 156 8.81 -6.66 -19.27
C PRO A 156 8.65 -7.91 -18.37
N ASP A 157 9.67 -8.24 -17.58
CA ASP A 157 9.69 -9.36 -16.62
C ASP A 157 9.12 -9.00 -15.24
N GLU A 158 8.40 -7.87 -15.15
CA GLU A 158 7.74 -7.34 -13.95
C GLU A 158 8.69 -6.72 -12.90
N THR A 159 10.01 -6.70 -13.14
CA THR A 159 11.01 -6.04 -12.27
C THR A 159 11.02 -4.51 -12.41
N VAL A 160 11.53 -3.80 -11.38
CA VAL A 160 11.54 -2.32 -11.28
C VAL A 160 12.88 -1.78 -10.79
#